data_AF-A0A938CFR7-F1
#
_entry.id   AF-A0A938CFR7-F1
#
_cell.length_a   1.000
_cell.length_b   1.000
_cell.length_c   1.000
_cell.angle_alpha   90.00
_cell.angle_beta   90.00
_cell.angle_gamma   90.00
#
_symmetry.space_group_name_H-M   'P 1'
#
loop_
_entity.id
_entity.type
_entity.pdbx_description
1 polymer ?
#
loop_
_entity_poly.entity_id
_entity_poly.type
_entity_poly.pdbx_seq_one_letter_code
_entity_poly.pdbx_strand_id
1 'polypeptide(L)'
;MRATGGGRGVGAMVGLALLFAALPGAQEPKPLTRADVLAEATKVAAMIPSIDARAVVTAGIALELRRDDPQKGEALLAEAGFMATTEAHEFERALAMQAVARRIRQVDAKWASDVLTEAAELVYRIPFPGQRSLALMQIGMARAEESPEAGLELLEEAVTQARDIVEPQARVAALRDLSAAFVPLKADTAQALFEEAVATAEGLPAGVERDLSLADLAGFIAQRSVQQAIRLIDTIGESAARSQALQSAVLAFPVEEAEAARELAQRVPDEFARAETLAALAVAVAEGKPEVARQAAEEALATAGGIAEQETRNEGLALAAAAWVGIDVDRALAEAGRIADPYFADAARARIAVRLAPKSPERALEITQGIERVVLQSEPLSALVPALAAKDPAQARELARQILARRARAEALLAIAASLPGGTPEEAP
;
A
#
# COMPACT_ATOMS: atom_id res chain seq x y z
N MET A 1 20.90 -55.86 -44.28
CA MET A 1 19.69 -56.56 -44.76
C MET A 1 18.47 -55.81 -44.25
N ARG A 2 17.49 -55.61 -45.14
CA ARG A 2 16.29 -54.76 -45.00
C ARG A 2 15.32 -55.23 -43.92
N ALA A 3 14.67 -54.28 -43.22
CA ALA A 3 13.21 -54.09 -43.10
C ALA A 3 12.96 -53.01 -42.02
N THR A 4 12.74 -51.74 -42.34
CA THR A 4 11.44 -51.09 -42.63
C THR A 4 10.30 -51.46 -41.67
N GLY A 5 9.97 -50.54 -40.77
CA GLY A 5 8.74 -50.52 -39.99
C GLY A 5 8.50 -49.12 -39.45
N GLY A 6 7.86 -48.27 -40.26
CA GLY A 6 7.45 -46.93 -39.86
C GLY A 6 6.24 -46.96 -38.94
N GLY A 7 6.27 -46.13 -37.90
CA GLY A 7 5.12 -45.85 -37.03
C GLY A 7 5.16 -44.39 -36.62
N ARG A 8 4.35 -43.57 -37.27
CA ARG A 8 4.08 -42.17 -36.92
C ARG A 8 3.36 -42.14 -35.57
N GLY A 9 4.01 -41.58 -34.54
CA GLY A 9 3.35 -41.12 -33.32
C GLY A 9 2.90 -39.68 -33.52
N VAL A 10 1.69 -39.50 -34.01
CA VAL A 10 0.99 -38.20 -34.04
C VAL A 10 0.56 -37.87 -32.61
N GLY A 11 0.70 -36.59 -32.24
CA GLY A 11 0.47 -36.10 -30.89
C GLY A 11 -0.92 -36.41 -30.33
N ALA A 12 -0.95 -36.64 -29.03
CA ALA A 12 -2.13 -36.51 -28.21
C ALA A 12 -1.91 -35.31 -27.29
N MET A 13 -2.45 -34.15 -27.69
CA MET A 13 -2.90 -33.15 -26.72
C MET A 13 -3.90 -33.85 -25.80
N VAL A 14 -3.54 -34.03 -24.53
CA VAL A 14 -4.54 -34.27 -23.49
C VAL A 14 -5.13 -32.91 -23.15
N GLY A 15 -6.10 -32.50 -23.97
CA GLY A 15 -7.06 -31.49 -23.56
C GLY A 15 -7.87 -32.08 -22.40
N LEU A 16 -7.69 -31.50 -21.21
CA LEU A 16 -8.47 -31.81 -20.03
C LEU A 16 -9.90 -31.25 -20.22
N ALA A 17 -10.68 -31.87 -21.10
CA ALA A 17 -12.12 -31.65 -21.14
C ALA A 17 -12.71 -32.34 -19.90
N LEU A 18 -12.93 -31.56 -18.84
CA LEU A 18 -13.75 -31.96 -17.70
C LEU A 18 -15.14 -32.37 -18.22
N LEU A 19 -15.32 -33.68 -18.37
CA LEU A 19 -16.61 -34.29 -18.65
C LEU A 19 -17.45 -34.21 -17.36
N PHE A 20 -18.14 -33.08 -17.15
CA PHE A 20 -19.24 -33.01 -16.20
C PHE A 20 -20.39 -33.87 -16.76
N ALA A 21 -20.42 -35.15 -16.37
CA ALA A 21 -21.64 -35.92 -16.45
C ALA A 21 -22.66 -35.27 -15.49
N ALA A 22 -23.63 -34.56 -16.05
CA ALA A 22 -24.72 -33.97 -15.32
C ALA A 22 -25.52 -35.07 -14.60
N LEU A 23 -25.34 -35.18 -13.29
CA LEU A 23 -26.25 -35.92 -12.42
C LEU A 23 -27.62 -35.21 -12.46
N PRO A 24 -28.71 -35.88 -12.86
CA PRO A 24 -30.03 -35.28 -12.81
C PRO A 24 -30.41 -35.04 -11.34
N GLY A 25 -30.45 -33.77 -10.94
CA GLY A 25 -30.76 -33.35 -9.56
C GLY A 25 -29.64 -32.59 -8.84
N ALA A 26 -28.49 -32.35 -9.46
CA ALA A 26 -27.53 -31.38 -8.93
C ALA A 26 -28.12 -29.97 -9.08
N GLN A 27 -28.64 -29.40 -7.98
CA GLN A 27 -28.98 -27.97 -7.93
C GLN A 27 -27.75 -27.17 -8.36
N GLU A 28 -27.93 -26.27 -9.32
CA GLU A 28 -26.89 -25.29 -9.63
C GLU A 28 -26.48 -24.58 -8.33
N PRO A 29 -25.18 -24.42 -8.06
CA PRO A 29 -24.72 -23.77 -6.85
C PRO A 29 -25.34 -22.38 -6.78
N LYS A 30 -26.03 -22.09 -5.66
CA LYS A 30 -26.68 -20.79 -5.43
C LYS A 30 -25.68 -19.66 -5.74
N PRO A 31 -26.06 -18.65 -6.55
CA PRO A 31 -25.15 -17.57 -6.91
C PRO A 31 -24.68 -16.85 -5.65
N LEU A 32 -23.38 -16.51 -5.62
CA LEU A 32 -22.78 -15.79 -4.52
C LEU A 32 -23.41 -14.40 -4.40
N THR A 33 -24.06 -14.11 -3.27
CA THR A 33 -24.68 -12.80 -3.05
C THR A 33 -23.76 -11.87 -2.26
N ARG A 34 -23.97 -10.57 -2.44
CA ARG A 34 -23.31 -9.51 -1.67
C ARG A 34 -23.54 -9.67 -0.16
N ALA A 35 -24.75 -10.04 0.24
CA ALA A 35 -25.11 -10.32 1.63
C ALA A 35 -24.31 -11.49 2.22
N ASP A 36 -24.08 -12.56 1.45
CA ASP A 36 -23.27 -13.71 1.90
C ASP A 36 -21.82 -13.30 2.19
N VAL A 37 -21.25 -12.45 1.32
CA VAL A 37 -19.88 -11.95 1.44
C VAL A 37 -19.76 -10.99 2.62
N LEU A 38 -20.69 -10.05 2.78
CA LEU A 38 -20.70 -9.11 3.91
C LEU A 38 -20.88 -9.83 5.25
N ALA A 39 -21.73 -10.85 5.32
CA ALA A 39 -21.89 -11.67 6.52
C ALA A 39 -20.59 -12.41 6.90
N GLU A 40 -19.82 -12.87 5.91
CA GLU A 40 -18.50 -13.45 6.15
C GLU A 40 -17.49 -12.39 6.60
N ALA A 41 -17.48 -11.22 5.95
CA ALA A 41 -16.61 -10.10 6.31
C ALA A 41 -16.83 -9.66 7.76
N THR A 42 -18.09 -9.54 8.21
CA THR A 42 -18.43 -9.19 9.60
C THR A 42 -17.88 -10.22 10.60
N LYS A 43 -17.99 -11.52 10.30
CA LYS A 43 -17.43 -12.58 11.17
C LYS A 43 -15.92 -12.48 11.26
N VAL A 44 -15.24 -12.19 10.14
CA VAL A 44 -13.78 -12.01 10.12
C VAL A 44 -13.37 -10.76 10.88
N ALA A 45 -14.09 -9.65 10.71
CA ALA A 45 -13.83 -8.39 11.41
C ALA A 45 -13.95 -8.53 12.93
N ALA A 46 -14.95 -9.27 13.42
CA ALA A 46 -15.12 -9.55 14.85
C ALA A 46 -13.91 -10.28 15.48
N MET A 47 -13.12 -11.00 14.68
CA MET A 47 -11.92 -11.71 15.15
C MET A 47 -10.64 -10.84 15.10
N ILE A 48 -10.72 -9.57 14.71
CA ILE A 48 -9.57 -8.65 14.72
C ILE A 48 -9.26 -8.26 16.18
N PRO A 49 -8.01 -8.49 16.66
CA PRO A 49 -7.65 -8.21 18.06
C PRO A 49 -7.66 -6.73 18.44
N SER A 50 -7.16 -5.85 17.56
CA SER A 50 -7.09 -4.42 17.86
C SER A 50 -8.45 -3.75 17.61
N ILE A 51 -8.93 -2.99 18.60
CA ILE A 51 -10.28 -2.42 18.59
C ILE A 51 -10.39 -1.26 17.60
N ASP A 52 -9.33 -0.47 17.44
CA ASP A 52 -9.20 0.56 16.40
C ASP A 52 -9.33 -0.02 14.98
N ALA A 53 -8.55 -1.07 14.65
CA ALA A 53 -8.60 -1.69 13.33
C ALA A 53 -9.96 -2.36 13.10
N ARG A 54 -10.53 -2.97 14.15
CA ARG A 54 -11.88 -3.55 14.09
C ARG A 54 -12.92 -2.47 13.83
N ALA A 55 -12.89 -1.34 14.53
CA ALA A 55 -13.83 -0.22 14.32
C ALA A 55 -13.78 0.28 12.87
N VAL A 56 -12.57 0.47 12.33
CA VAL A 56 -12.35 0.93 10.96
C VAL A 56 -12.91 -0.05 9.91
N VAL A 57 -12.63 -1.34 10.06
CA VAL A 57 -13.13 -2.38 9.15
C VAL A 57 -14.65 -2.52 9.27
N THR A 58 -15.19 -2.53 10.49
CA THR A 58 -16.64 -2.59 10.76
C THR A 58 -17.37 -1.41 10.13
N ALA A 59 -16.83 -0.18 10.23
CA ALA A 59 -17.40 0.98 9.56
C ALA A 59 -17.38 0.85 8.02
N GLY A 60 -16.34 0.23 7.44
CA GLY A 60 -16.30 -0.07 6.00
C GLY A 60 -17.39 -1.06 5.58
N ILE A 61 -17.55 -2.16 6.33
CA ILE A 61 -18.61 -3.15 6.11
C ILE A 61 -19.99 -2.50 6.25
N ALA A 62 -20.17 -1.62 7.23
CA ALA A 62 -21.42 -0.90 7.47
C ALA A 62 -21.83 -0.04 6.26
N LEU A 63 -20.88 0.65 5.62
CA LEU A 63 -21.15 1.43 4.41
C LEU A 63 -21.61 0.57 3.24
N GLU A 64 -20.95 -0.58 3.01
CA GLU A 64 -21.36 -1.48 1.94
C GLU A 64 -22.70 -2.19 2.27
N LEU A 65 -22.94 -2.54 3.53
CA LEU A 65 -24.20 -3.14 3.97
C LEU A 65 -25.38 -2.18 3.84
N ARG A 66 -25.15 -0.88 4.06
CA ARG A 66 -26.21 0.14 3.97
C ARG A 66 -26.84 0.23 2.57
N ARG A 67 -26.12 -0.20 1.53
CA ARG A 67 -26.64 -0.24 0.14
C ARG A 67 -27.76 -1.26 -0.01
N ASP A 68 -27.73 -2.35 0.77
CA ASP A 68 -28.71 -3.43 0.72
C ASP A 68 -29.73 -3.34 1.89
N ASP A 69 -29.26 -2.95 3.08
CA ASP A 69 -30.05 -2.85 4.30
C ASP A 69 -29.63 -1.60 5.09
N PRO A 70 -30.31 -0.46 4.88
CA PRO A 70 -29.94 0.79 5.52
C PRO A 70 -29.92 0.73 7.05
N GLN A 71 -30.89 0.03 7.64
CA GLN A 71 -31.02 -0.07 9.10
C GLN A 71 -29.87 -0.87 9.71
N LYS A 72 -29.53 -2.03 9.12
CA LYS A 72 -28.38 -2.81 9.61
C LYS A 72 -27.07 -2.10 9.36
N GLY A 73 -26.94 -1.40 8.23
CA GLY A 73 -25.77 -0.56 7.94
C GLY A 73 -25.59 0.54 8.98
N GLU A 74 -26.66 1.27 9.34
CA GLU A 74 -26.63 2.29 10.39
C GLU A 74 -26.30 1.72 11.77
N ALA A 75 -26.91 0.60 12.15
CA ALA A 75 -26.61 -0.07 13.42
C ALA A 75 -25.14 -0.50 13.52
N LEU A 76 -24.59 -1.08 12.45
CA LEU A 76 -23.19 -1.51 12.40
C LEU A 76 -22.23 -0.31 12.40
N LEU A 77 -22.62 0.81 11.77
CA LEU A 77 -21.84 2.04 11.80
C LEU A 77 -21.83 2.67 13.21
N ALA A 78 -22.95 2.62 13.92
CA ALA A 78 -23.03 3.05 15.32
C ALA A 78 -22.17 2.17 16.23
N GLU A 79 -22.15 0.85 16.00
CA GLU A 79 -21.26 -0.07 16.69
C GLU A 79 -19.78 0.28 16.45
N ALA A 80 -19.40 0.59 15.21
CA ALA A 80 -18.05 1.04 14.89
C ALA A 80 -17.68 2.36 15.61
N GLY A 81 -18.61 3.31 15.67
CA GLY A 81 -18.44 4.55 16.45
C GLY A 81 -18.22 4.28 17.93
N PHE A 82 -19.01 3.39 18.53
CA PHE A 82 -18.85 2.97 19.92
C PHE A 82 -17.51 2.25 20.18
N MET A 83 -17.07 1.38 19.26
CA MET A 83 -15.75 0.76 19.37
C MET A 83 -14.63 1.80 19.35
N ALA A 84 -14.73 2.80 18.48
CA ALA A 84 -13.74 3.87 18.39
C ALA A 84 -13.67 4.71 19.69
N THR A 85 -14.81 5.02 20.32
CA THR A 85 -14.83 5.81 21.57
C THR A 85 -14.40 5.02 22.81
N THR A 86 -14.41 3.68 22.75
CA THR A 86 -14.02 2.80 23.86
C THR A 86 -12.55 2.37 23.83
N GLU A 87 -11.77 2.84 22.85
CA GLU A 87 -10.32 2.67 22.85
C GLU A 87 -9.69 3.25 24.12
N ALA A 88 -8.78 2.49 24.73
CA ALA A 88 -8.26 2.77 26.05
C ALA A 88 -7.22 3.90 26.04
N HIS A 89 -6.44 3.96 24.97
CA HIS A 89 -5.39 4.95 24.80
C HIS A 89 -5.93 6.19 24.06
N GLU A 90 -5.72 7.38 24.63
CA GLU A 90 -6.41 8.60 24.19
C GLU A 90 -5.99 9.04 22.78
N PHE A 91 -4.74 8.79 22.41
CA PHE A 91 -4.22 9.06 21.09
C PHE A 91 -4.86 8.14 20.04
N GLU A 92 -4.85 6.84 20.28
CA GLU A 92 -5.45 5.81 19.44
C GLU A 92 -6.97 6.02 19.32
N ARG A 93 -7.62 6.41 20.42
CA ARG A 93 -9.04 6.78 20.44
C ARG A 93 -9.33 7.96 19.52
N ALA A 94 -8.57 9.05 19.63
CA ALA A 94 -8.75 10.22 18.78
C ALA A 94 -8.57 9.88 17.29
N LEU A 95 -7.58 9.05 16.95
CA LEU A 95 -7.36 8.60 15.58
C LEU A 95 -8.45 7.65 15.07
N ALA A 96 -8.90 6.70 15.90
CA ALA A 96 -10.00 5.80 15.56
C ALA A 96 -11.30 6.58 15.31
N MET A 97 -11.60 7.56 16.17
CA MET A 97 -12.76 8.45 16.00
C MET A 97 -12.66 9.27 14.72
N GLN A 98 -11.50 9.83 14.40
CA GLN A 98 -11.27 10.53 13.13
C GLN A 98 -11.48 9.60 11.92
N ALA A 99 -10.93 8.38 11.96
CA ALA A 99 -11.03 7.42 10.85
C ALA A 99 -12.47 6.92 10.64
N VAL A 100 -13.24 6.77 11.71
CA VAL A 100 -14.67 6.41 11.65
C VAL A 100 -15.51 7.62 11.22
N ALA A 101 -15.22 8.84 11.68
CA ALA A 101 -15.92 10.06 11.27
C ALA A 101 -15.83 10.30 9.76
N ARG A 102 -14.67 10.04 9.13
CA ARG A 102 -14.54 10.13 7.66
C ARG A 102 -15.49 9.19 6.91
N ARG A 103 -15.83 8.04 7.50
CA ARG A 103 -16.81 7.09 6.95
C ARG A 103 -18.24 7.52 7.23
N ILE A 104 -18.52 7.96 8.46
CA ILE A 104 -19.81 8.52 8.87
C ILE A 104 -20.21 9.71 7.99
N ARG A 105 -19.26 10.54 7.57
CA ARG A 105 -19.50 11.73 6.73
C ARG A 105 -20.21 11.41 5.42
N GLN A 106 -20.03 10.20 4.87
CA GLN A 106 -20.73 9.74 3.66
C GLN A 106 -22.23 9.50 3.87
N VAL A 107 -22.70 9.67 5.10
CA VAL A 107 -24.04 9.28 5.58
C VAL A 107 -24.69 10.46 6.27
N ASP A 108 -23.97 11.00 7.25
CA ASP A 108 -24.41 12.06 8.12
C ASP A 108 -23.22 12.97 8.42
N ALA A 109 -23.18 14.10 7.71
CA ALA A 109 -22.14 15.10 7.89
C ALA A 109 -22.16 15.71 9.30
N LYS A 110 -23.33 15.83 9.92
CA LYS A 110 -23.47 16.39 11.26
C LYS A 110 -22.92 15.42 12.31
N TRP A 111 -23.30 14.15 12.24
CA TRP A 111 -22.76 13.14 13.15
C TRP A 111 -21.23 13.03 13.01
N ALA A 112 -20.70 13.06 11.78
CA ALA A 112 -19.25 13.10 11.58
C ALA A 112 -18.60 14.34 12.21
N SER A 113 -19.22 15.51 12.08
CA SER A 113 -18.78 16.76 12.69
C SER A 113 -18.76 16.67 14.22
N ASP A 114 -19.82 16.11 14.82
CA ASP A 114 -19.93 15.90 16.28
C ASP A 114 -18.82 14.96 16.79
N VAL A 115 -18.58 13.84 16.09
CA VAL A 115 -17.49 12.89 16.43
C VAL A 115 -16.12 13.56 16.33
N LEU A 116 -15.89 14.41 15.30
CA LEU A 116 -14.63 15.14 15.19
C LEU A 116 -14.48 16.22 16.27
N THR A 117 -15.57 16.77 16.81
CA THR A 117 -15.53 17.71 17.95
C THR A 117 -15.05 16.98 19.18
N GLU A 118 -15.68 15.86 19.49
CA GLU A 118 -15.31 15.03 20.63
C GLU A 118 -13.85 14.53 20.49
N ALA A 119 -13.44 14.10 19.30
CA ALA A 119 -12.05 13.71 19.04
C ALA A 119 -11.06 14.86 19.30
N ALA A 120 -11.38 16.10 18.91
CA ALA A 120 -10.53 17.27 19.14
C ALA A 120 -10.41 17.59 20.65
N GLU A 121 -11.50 17.49 21.40
CA GLU A 121 -11.49 17.71 22.86
C GLU A 121 -10.61 16.69 23.60
N LEU A 122 -10.56 15.45 23.12
CA LEU A 122 -9.72 14.40 23.70
C LEU A 122 -8.22 14.67 23.54
N VAL A 123 -7.82 15.39 22.49
CA VAL A 123 -6.39 15.71 22.24
C VAL A 123 -5.76 16.39 23.45
N TYR A 124 -6.48 17.28 24.14
CA TYR A 124 -5.93 18.03 25.28
C TYR A 124 -5.56 17.15 26.48
N ARG A 125 -6.02 15.89 26.51
CA ARG A 125 -5.67 14.92 27.56
C ARG A 125 -4.39 14.14 27.23
N ILE A 126 -3.98 14.13 25.95
CA ILE A 126 -2.76 13.47 25.51
C ILE A 126 -1.53 14.19 26.11
N PRO A 127 -0.68 13.48 26.87
CA PRO A 127 0.42 14.12 27.62
C PRO A 127 1.62 14.49 26.72
N PHE A 128 1.80 13.82 25.58
CA PHE A 128 2.96 13.99 24.73
C PHE A 128 2.71 15.00 23.60
N PRO A 129 3.49 16.10 23.49
CA PRO A 129 3.30 17.12 22.46
C PRO A 129 3.33 16.58 21.02
N GLY A 130 4.18 15.60 20.73
CA GLY A 130 4.24 14.96 19.41
C GLY A 130 2.95 14.23 19.05
N GLN A 131 2.37 13.48 19.99
CA GLN A 131 1.08 12.80 19.78
C GLN A 131 -0.06 13.82 19.65
N ARG A 132 -0.04 14.91 20.44
CA ARG A 132 -1.01 16.01 20.30
C ARG A 132 -0.94 16.66 18.93
N SER A 133 0.25 17.06 18.50
CA SER A 133 0.46 17.68 17.19
C SER A 133 -0.06 16.79 16.06
N LEU A 134 0.27 15.50 16.08
CA LEU A 134 -0.21 14.53 15.10
C LEU A 134 -1.74 14.36 15.13
N ALA A 135 -2.34 14.22 16.31
CA ALA A 135 -3.80 14.09 16.44
C ALA A 135 -4.53 15.35 15.95
N LEU A 136 -4.06 16.54 16.35
CA LEU A 136 -4.60 17.82 15.87
C LEU A 136 -4.44 17.97 14.36
N MET A 137 -3.31 17.55 13.80
CA MET A 137 -3.10 17.58 12.36
C MET A 137 -4.13 16.71 11.63
N GLN A 138 -4.31 15.46 12.05
CA GLN A 138 -5.23 14.52 11.39
C GLN A 138 -6.69 14.93 11.53
N ILE A 139 -7.08 15.44 12.70
CA ILE A 139 -8.44 15.96 12.95
C ILE A 139 -8.65 17.27 12.19
N GLY A 140 -7.68 18.18 12.20
CA GLY A 140 -7.69 19.44 11.46
C GLY A 140 -7.83 19.23 9.96
N MET A 141 -7.09 18.27 9.37
CA MET A 141 -7.27 17.88 7.97
C MET A 141 -8.67 17.32 7.70
N ALA A 142 -9.21 16.49 8.59
CA ALA A 142 -10.57 15.98 8.44
C ALA A 142 -11.63 17.08 8.58
N ARG A 143 -11.39 18.10 9.39
CA ARG A 143 -12.26 19.29 9.55
C ARG A 143 -12.17 20.25 8.37
N ALA A 144 -11.00 20.38 7.75
CA ALA A 144 -10.81 21.22 6.57
C ALA A 144 -11.69 20.78 5.38
N GLU A 145 -12.06 19.49 5.31
CA GLU A 145 -13.02 18.98 4.32
C GLU A 145 -14.44 19.57 4.52
N GLU A 146 -14.79 20.04 5.73
CA GLU A 146 -16.08 20.65 6.07
C GLU A 146 -16.00 22.19 6.09
N SER A 147 -15.01 22.72 6.83
CA SER A 147 -14.72 24.14 6.93
C SER A 147 -13.20 24.32 6.93
N PRO A 148 -12.63 24.95 5.87
CA PRO A 148 -11.21 25.29 5.84
C PRO A 148 -10.77 26.07 7.07
N GLU A 149 -11.63 26.94 7.61
CA GLU A 149 -11.35 27.76 8.79
C GLU A 149 -11.22 26.90 10.06
N ALA A 150 -12.19 26.02 10.32
CA ALA A 150 -12.14 25.12 11.47
C ALA A 150 -10.98 24.12 11.38
N GLY A 151 -10.63 23.68 10.17
CA GLY A 151 -9.44 22.87 9.94
C GLY A 151 -8.15 23.63 10.24
N LEU A 152 -8.04 24.86 9.73
CA LEU A 152 -6.87 25.72 9.94
C LEU A 152 -6.63 26.04 11.42
N GLU A 153 -7.68 26.29 12.20
CA GLU A 153 -7.55 26.54 13.65
C GLU A 153 -6.84 25.38 14.36
N LEU A 154 -7.25 24.15 14.09
CA LEU A 154 -6.62 22.95 14.66
C LEU A 154 -5.20 22.73 14.13
N LEU A 155 -4.95 23.01 12.85
CA LEU A 155 -3.61 22.90 12.27
C LEU A 155 -2.64 23.93 12.84
N GLU A 156 -3.10 25.16 13.11
CA GLU A 156 -2.29 26.20 13.75
C GLU A 156 -1.96 25.82 15.20
N GLU A 157 -2.90 25.24 15.94
CA GLU A 157 -2.61 24.65 17.26
C GLU A 157 -1.63 23.47 17.15
N ALA A 158 -1.76 22.63 16.13
CA ALA A 158 -0.82 21.52 15.89
C ALA A 158 0.62 22.00 15.67
N VAL A 159 0.81 23.15 15.01
CA VAL A 159 2.13 23.81 14.85
C VAL A 159 2.68 24.26 16.18
N THR A 160 1.86 24.86 17.04
CA THR A 160 2.28 25.22 18.41
C THR A 160 2.77 23.99 19.16
N GLN A 161 1.99 22.90 19.14
CA GLN A 161 2.38 21.64 19.78
C GLN A 161 3.65 21.01 19.16
N ALA A 162 3.86 21.15 17.85
CA ALA A 162 5.07 20.67 17.18
C ALA A 162 6.32 21.43 17.65
N ARG A 163 6.23 22.75 17.81
CA ARG A 163 7.35 23.59 18.27
C ARG A 163 7.75 23.30 19.71
N ASP A 164 6.80 22.87 20.54
CA ASP A 164 7.04 22.44 21.93
C ASP A 164 7.71 21.06 22.05
N ILE A 165 7.90 20.33 20.94
CA ILE A 165 8.64 19.06 20.95
C ILE A 165 10.11 19.32 21.27
N VAL A 166 10.58 18.72 22.37
CA VAL A 166 11.95 18.86 22.86
C VAL A 166 12.95 18.14 21.96
N GLU A 167 12.61 16.93 21.52
CA GLU A 167 13.48 16.10 20.67
C GLU A 167 13.53 16.68 19.25
N PRO A 168 14.67 17.23 18.78
CA PRO A 168 14.70 17.98 17.53
C PRO A 168 14.32 17.13 16.31
N GLN A 169 14.66 15.85 16.29
CA GLN A 169 14.27 14.95 15.19
C GLN A 169 12.75 14.79 15.10
N ALA A 170 12.09 14.57 16.24
CA ALA A 170 10.64 14.48 16.29
C ALA A 170 9.98 15.81 15.91
N ARG A 171 10.61 16.94 16.25
CA ARG A 171 10.17 18.26 15.79
C ARG A 171 10.30 18.43 14.28
N VAL A 172 11.41 18.02 13.67
CA VAL A 172 11.59 18.04 12.21
C VAL A 172 10.48 17.26 11.51
N ALA A 173 10.21 16.04 11.96
CA ALA A 173 9.15 15.20 11.40
C ALA A 173 7.76 15.85 11.51
N ALA A 174 7.44 16.42 12.69
CA ALA A 174 6.17 17.10 12.90
C ALA A 174 6.01 18.35 12.01
N LEU A 175 7.06 19.17 11.87
CA LEU A 175 7.04 20.36 11.01
C LEU A 175 6.93 19.99 9.53
N ARG A 176 7.62 18.94 9.09
CA ARG A 176 7.46 18.37 7.73
C ARG A 176 6.02 17.94 7.47
N ASP A 177 5.42 17.19 8.39
CA ASP A 177 4.05 16.70 8.23
C ASP A 177 3.03 17.83 8.19
N LEU A 178 3.21 18.83 9.06
CA LEU A 178 2.38 20.03 9.05
C LEU A 178 2.58 20.83 7.75
N SER A 179 3.81 20.97 7.25
CA SER A 179 4.04 21.55 5.91
C SER A 179 3.20 20.84 4.85
N ALA A 180 3.12 19.51 4.89
CA ALA A 180 2.28 18.73 3.99
C ALA A 180 0.78 19.07 4.15
N ALA A 181 0.30 19.11 5.39
CA ALA A 181 -1.10 19.39 5.71
C ALA A 181 -1.53 20.81 5.32
N PHE A 182 -0.61 21.79 5.36
CA PHE A 182 -0.89 23.18 5.00
C PHE A 182 -0.91 23.43 3.49
N VAL A 183 -0.33 22.57 2.64
CA VAL A 183 -0.27 22.80 1.18
C VAL A 183 -1.63 23.13 0.55
N PRO A 184 -2.71 22.36 0.77
CA PRO A 184 -4.00 22.67 0.14
C PRO A 184 -4.68 23.92 0.71
N LEU A 185 -4.20 24.48 1.83
CA LEU A 185 -4.90 25.53 2.57
C LEU A 185 -4.15 26.88 2.58
N LYS A 186 -2.83 26.86 2.81
CA LYS A 186 -1.96 28.03 2.87
C LYS A 186 -0.53 27.65 2.41
N ALA A 187 -0.24 27.83 1.12
CA ALA A 187 1.05 27.45 0.53
C ALA A 187 2.26 28.17 1.16
N ASP A 188 2.13 29.46 1.49
CA ASP A 188 3.21 30.23 2.12
C ASP A 188 3.54 29.70 3.53
N THR A 189 2.51 29.33 4.30
CA THR A 189 2.69 28.69 5.61
C THR A 189 3.33 27.31 5.48
N ALA A 190 2.91 26.52 4.48
CA ALA A 190 3.53 25.24 4.20
C ALA A 190 5.03 25.38 3.88
N GLN A 191 5.40 26.35 3.06
CA GLN A 191 6.80 26.62 2.72
C GLN A 191 7.60 27.06 3.96
N ALA A 192 7.08 27.98 4.76
CA ALA A 192 7.74 28.45 5.98
C ALA A 192 7.97 27.31 6.99
N LEU A 193 7.00 26.41 7.16
CA LEU A 193 7.14 25.24 8.04
C LEU A 193 8.20 24.26 7.53
N PHE A 194 8.29 24.06 6.21
CA PHE A 194 9.33 23.22 5.62
C PHE A 194 10.72 23.83 5.83
N GLU A 195 10.87 25.14 5.62
CA GLU A 195 12.13 25.85 5.88
C GLU A 195 12.52 25.82 7.37
N GLU A 196 11.55 25.94 8.28
CA GLU A 196 11.77 25.76 9.72
C GLU A 196 12.23 24.33 10.06
N ALA A 197 11.68 23.31 9.39
CA ALA A 197 12.10 21.93 9.55
C ALA A 197 13.54 21.71 9.05
N VAL A 198 13.90 22.26 7.88
CA VAL A 198 15.28 22.22 7.35
C VAL A 198 16.24 22.93 8.29
N ALA A 199 15.93 24.14 8.74
CA ALA A 199 16.78 24.88 9.68
C ALA A 199 16.96 24.13 11.01
N THR A 200 15.90 23.46 11.49
CA THR A 200 15.98 22.61 12.68
C THR A 200 16.92 21.41 12.46
N ALA A 201 16.82 20.75 11.31
CA ALA A 201 17.70 19.62 10.97
C ALA A 201 19.15 20.07 10.79
N GLU A 202 19.40 21.21 10.14
CA GLU A 202 20.75 21.77 9.96
C GLU A 202 21.39 22.23 11.28
N GLY A 203 20.57 22.62 12.26
CA GLY A 203 21.02 22.97 13.61
C GLY A 203 21.45 21.78 14.48
N LEU A 204 21.17 20.54 14.06
CA LEU A 204 21.65 19.33 14.74
C LEU A 204 23.17 19.19 14.60
N PRO A 205 23.87 18.60 15.60
CA PRO A 205 25.27 18.24 15.46
C PRO A 205 25.50 17.34 14.23
N ALA A 206 26.64 17.51 13.55
CA ALA A 206 27.00 16.64 12.44
C ALA A 206 27.07 15.18 12.90
N GLY A 207 26.33 14.31 12.22
CA GLY A 207 26.21 12.90 12.56
C GLY A 207 24.95 12.27 11.97
N VAL A 208 24.73 11.00 12.33
CA VAL A 208 23.63 10.17 11.82
C VAL A 208 22.27 10.85 11.99
N GLU A 209 22.03 11.47 13.14
CA GLU A 209 20.73 12.08 13.46
C GLU A 209 20.35 13.27 12.55
N ARG A 210 21.34 14.13 12.27
CA ARG A 210 21.20 15.23 11.32
C ARG A 210 20.95 14.70 9.92
N ASP A 211 21.76 13.75 9.49
CA ASP A 211 21.75 13.22 8.14
C ASP A 211 20.47 12.44 7.82
N LEU A 212 19.93 11.68 8.77
CA LEU A 212 18.62 11.04 8.66
C LEU A 212 17.49 12.07 8.57
N SER A 213 17.55 13.16 9.34
CA SER A 213 16.55 14.23 9.28
C SER A 213 16.56 14.95 7.93
N LEU A 214 17.76 15.21 7.38
CA LEU A 214 17.91 15.80 6.04
C LEU A 214 17.49 14.83 4.93
N ALA A 215 17.76 13.53 5.07
CA ALA A 215 17.30 12.51 4.14
C ALA A 215 15.78 12.45 4.06
N ASP A 216 15.11 12.50 5.21
CA ASP A 216 13.66 12.50 5.33
C ASP A 216 13.04 13.75 4.66
N LEU A 217 13.59 14.93 4.94
CA LEU A 217 13.16 16.19 4.30
C LEU A 217 13.42 16.21 2.79
N ALA A 218 14.54 15.64 2.35
CA ALA A 218 14.85 15.50 0.92
C ALA A 218 13.84 14.59 0.22
N GLY A 219 13.50 13.44 0.82
CA GLY A 219 12.47 12.55 0.30
C GLY A 219 11.11 13.22 0.21
N PHE A 220 10.75 14.02 1.22
CA PHE A 220 9.51 14.78 1.24
C PHE A 220 9.42 15.82 0.11
N ILE A 221 10.47 16.64 -0.06
CA ILE A 221 10.43 17.73 -1.05
C ILE A 221 10.64 17.23 -2.49
N ALA A 222 11.20 16.03 -2.68
CA ALA A 222 11.48 15.47 -3.99
C ALA A 222 10.26 15.49 -4.94
N GLN A 223 9.07 15.18 -4.41
CA GLN A 223 7.81 15.16 -5.17
C GLN A 223 7.38 16.55 -5.68
N ARG A 224 7.91 17.63 -5.10
CA ARG A 224 7.59 19.02 -5.49
C ARG A 224 8.75 19.68 -6.22
N SER A 225 9.97 19.33 -5.84
CA SER A 225 11.20 19.88 -6.40
C SER A 225 12.36 18.91 -6.17
N VAL A 226 12.59 18.05 -7.17
CA VAL A 226 13.77 17.17 -7.23
C VAL A 226 15.07 17.96 -7.04
N GLN A 227 15.16 19.17 -7.58
CA GLN A 227 16.34 20.02 -7.44
C GLN A 227 16.57 20.51 -6.00
N GLN A 228 15.50 20.81 -5.24
CA GLN A 228 15.62 21.11 -3.82
C GLN A 228 16.04 19.88 -3.03
N ALA A 229 15.47 18.71 -3.35
CA ALA A 229 15.86 17.45 -2.71
C ALA A 229 17.34 17.14 -2.94
N ILE A 230 17.84 17.27 -4.17
CA ILE A 230 19.26 17.05 -4.49
C ILE A 230 20.16 17.98 -3.69
N ARG A 231 19.79 19.25 -3.51
CA ARG A 231 20.57 20.19 -2.68
C ARG A 231 20.67 19.73 -1.23
N LEU A 232 19.58 19.24 -0.65
CA LEU A 232 19.61 18.66 0.70
C LEU A 232 20.48 17.40 0.73
N ILE A 233 20.31 16.50 -0.24
CA ILE A 233 21.08 15.25 -0.38
C ILE A 233 22.58 15.50 -0.43
N ASP A 234 23.01 16.52 -1.17
CA ASP A 234 24.44 16.85 -1.31
C ASP A 234 25.08 17.30 0.01
N THR A 235 24.29 17.64 1.04
CA THR A 235 24.78 17.97 2.39
C THR A 235 24.87 16.77 3.34
N ILE A 236 24.29 15.62 2.99
CA ILE A 236 24.22 14.42 3.83
C ILE A 236 25.54 13.67 3.77
N GLY A 237 26.23 13.48 4.89
CA GLY A 237 27.51 12.77 4.94
C GLY A 237 27.36 11.24 5.06
N GLU A 238 26.35 10.79 5.82
CA GLU A 238 26.08 9.38 6.10
C GLU A 238 25.56 8.65 4.85
N SER A 239 26.16 7.49 4.56
CA SER A 239 25.95 6.76 3.31
C SER A 239 24.56 6.14 3.21
N ALA A 240 24.02 5.58 4.30
CA ALA A 240 22.71 4.96 4.29
C ALA A 240 21.60 6.01 4.15
N ALA A 241 21.66 7.12 4.90
CA ALA A 241 20.77 8.26 4.81
C ALA A 241 20.80 8.88 3.40
N ARG A 242 22.00 9.04 2.83
CA ARG A 242 22.16 9.52 1.45
C ARG A 242 21.54 8.56 0.44
N SER A 243 21.71 7.25 0.62
CA SER A 243 21.10 6.23 -0.25
C SER A 243 19.57 6.30 -0.24
N GLN A 244 18.97 6.39 0.96
CA GLN A 244 17.53 6.53 1.14
C GLN A 244 16.98 7.80 0.46
N ALA A 245 17.68 8.91 0.63
CA ALA A 245 17.28 10.19 0.05
C ALA A 245 17.41 10.21 -1.48
N LEU A 246 18.48 9.62 -2.02
CA LEU A 246 18.68 9.46 -3.46
C LEU A 246 17.59 8.57 -4.08
N GLN A 247 17.25 7.44 -3.45
CA GLN A 247 16.16 6.58 -3.91
C GLN A 247 14.84 7.35 -4.02
N SER A 248 14.51 8.12 -2.98
CA SER A 248 13.30 8.95 -2.98
C SER A 248 13.32 10.01 -4.08
N ALA A 249 14.48 10.65 -4.30
CA ALA A 249 14.64 11.65 -5.35
C ALA A 249 14.51 11.05 -6.76
N VAL A 250 15.11 9.88 -7.02
CA VAL A 250 15.04 9.16 -8.30
C VAL A 250 13.57 8.87 -8.68
N LEU A 251 12.78 8.38 -7.73
CA LEU A 251 11.38 8.02 -7.97
C LEU A 251 10.43 9.21 -8.07
N ALA A 252 10.90 10.43 -7.76
CA ALA A 252 10.13 11.65 -7.89
C ALA A 252 10.37 12.37 -9.23
N PHE A 253 11.29 11.89 -10.08
CA PHE A 253 11.48 12.47 -11.41
C PHE A 253 10.23 12.28 -12.28
N PRO A 254 9.89 13.28 -13.11
CA PRO A 254 8.92 13.08 -14.18
C PRO A 254 9.46 12.04 -15.18
N VAL A 255 8.56 11.26 -15.79
CA VAL A 255 8.90 10.18 -16.72
C VAL A 255 9.71 10.70 -17.92
N GLU A 256 9.51 11.95 -18.31
CA GLU A 256 10.26 12.63 -19.37
C GLU A 256 11.77 12.73 -19.07
N GLU A 257 12.14 12.78 -17.79
CA GLU A 257 13.50 12.91 -17.27
C GLU A 257 14.07 11.57 -16.77
N ALA A 258 13.52 10.44 -17.22
CA ALA A 258 13.93 9.10 -16.78
C ALA A 258 15.44 8.81 -16.93
N GLU A 259 16.12 9.38 -17.93
CA GLU A 259 17.58 9.23 -18.08
C GLU A 259 18.34 9.95 -16.96
N ALA A 260 17.92 11.16 -16.59
CA ALA A 260 18.50 11.88 -15.45
C ALA A 260 18.22 11.14 -14.12
N ALA A 261 17.03 10.55 -13.99
CA ALA A 261 16.69 9.69 -12.85
C ALA A 261 17.59 8.46 -12.78
N ARG A 262 17.88 7.82 -13.92
CA ARG A 262 18.81 6.67 -14.02
C ARG A 262 20.24 7.07 -13.64
N GLU A 263 20.73 8.20 -14.16
CA GLU A 263 22.05 8.74 -13.79
C GLU A 263 22.13 9.05 -12.28
N LEU A 264 21.07 9.58 -11.68
CA LEU A 264 21.01 9.81 -10.24
C LEU A 264 20.99 8.49 -9.45
N ALA A 265 20.27 7.47 -9.93
CA ALA A 265 20.25 6.14 -9.30
C ALA A 265 21.65 5.53 -9.21
N GLN A 266 22.49 5.75 -10.22
CA GLN A 266 23.88 5.28 -10.22
C GLN A 266 24.75 5.96 -9.14
N ARG A 267 24.32 7.10 -8.59
CA ARG A 267 25.01 7.79 -7.48
C ARG A 267 24.71 7.17 -6.11
N VAL A 268 23.79 6.20 -6.02
CA VAL A 268 23.48 5.51 -4.76
C VAL A 268 24.72 4.68 -4.32
N PRO A 269 25.30 4.97 -3.14
CA PRO A 269 26.57 4.36 -2.73
C PRO A 269 26.40 2.90 -2.29
N ASP A 270 25.31 2.57 -1.58
CA ASP A 270 25.01 1.19 -1.18
C ASP A 270 24.54 0.37 -2.39
N GLU A 271 25.14 -0.80 -2.61
CA GLU A 271 24.88 -1.61 -3.81
C GLU A 271 23.48 -2.22 -3.83
N PHE A 272 22.97 -2.63 -2.67
CA PHE A 272 21.63 -3.17 -2.55
C PHE A 272 20.58 -2.07 -2.80
N ALA A 273 20.73 -0.93 -2.14
CA ALA A 273 19.87 0.24 -2.34
C ALA A 273 19.95 0.74 -3.80
N ARG A 274 21.12 0.68 -4.45
CA ARG A 274 21.26 1.02 -5.87
C ARG A 274 20.49 0.05 -6.76
N ALA A 275 20.63 -1.26 -6.54
CA ALA A 275 19.89 -2.26 -7.30
C ALA A 275 18.37 -2.11 -7.10
N GLU A 276 17.92 -1.87 -5.87
CA GLU A 276 16.51 -1.61 -5.56
C GLU A 276 16.01 -0.33 -6.24
N THR A 277 16.78 0.76 -6.18
CA THR A 277 16.43 2.04 -6.82
C THR A 277 16.28 1.89 -8.33
N LEU A 278 17.22 1.19 -8.98
CA LEU A 278 17.18 0.92 -10.42
C LEU A 278 15.99 0.03 -10.79
N ALA A 279 15.69 -1.00 -9.98
CA ALA A 279 14.52 -1.86 -10.17
C ALA A 279 13.21 -1.08 -10.03
N ALA A 280 13.11 -0.18 -9.04
CA ALA A 280 11.94 0.67 -8.85
C ALA A 280 11.79 1.71 -9.99
N LEU A 281 12.88 2.30 -10.46
CA LEU A 281 12.89 3.18 -11.62
C LEU A 281 12.39 2.45 -12.88
N ALA A 282 12.91 1.24 -13.14
CA ALA A 282 12.50 0.44 -14.28
C ALA A 282 10.99 0.21 -14.32
N VAL A 283 10.40 -0.07 -13.17
CA VAL A 283 8.95 -0.20 -13.01
C VAL A 283 8.24 1.12 -13.33
N ALA A 284 8.70 2.21 -12.71
CA ALA A 284 8.03 3.51 -12.81
C ALA A 284 7.97 4.03 -14.26
N VAL A 285 8.99 3.72 -15.07
CA VAL A 285 9.12 4.25 -16.43
C VAL A 285 8.79 3.21 -17.52
N ALA A 286 8.34 2.01 -17.16
CA ALA A 286 8.09 0.91 -18.10
C ALA A 286 7.11 1.28 -19.23
N GLU A 287 6.03 2.00 -18.91
CA GLU A 287 4.99 2.35 -19.88
C GLU A 287 5.38 3.56 -20.75
N GLY A 288 6.09 4.55 -20.19
CA GLY A 288 6.42 5.80 -20.89
C GLY A 288 7.81 5.84 -21.54
N LYS A 289 8.78 5.07 -21.02
CA LYS A 289 10.18 5.01 -21.48
C LYS A 289 10.70 3.57 -21.43
N PRO A 290 10.17 2.65 -22.27
CA PRO A 290 10.50 1.22 -22.19
C PRO A 290 11.99 0.91 -22.40
N GLU A 291 12.71 1.71 -23.18
CA GLU A 291 14.17 1.54 -23.35
C GLU A 291 14.94 1.88 -22.08
N VAL A 292 14.60 2.98 -21.40
CA VAL A 292 15.21 3.35 -20.11
C VAL A 292 14.84 2.33 -19.04
N ALA A 293 13.59 1.85 -19.05
CA ALA A 293 13.14 0.80 -18.15
C ALA A 293 13.95 -0.48 -18.32
N ARG A 294 14.20 -0.90 -19.56
CA ARG A 294 15.04 -2.06 -19.88
C ARG A 294 16.46 -1.88 -19.36
N GLN A 295 17.08 -0.74 -19.63
CA GLN A 295 18.44 -0.45 -19.16
C GLN A 295 18.52 -0.48 -17.62
N ALA A 296 17.58 0.20 -16.94
CA ALA A 296 17.53 0.21 -15.48
C ALA A 296 17.30 -1.19 -14.90
N ALA A 297 16.45 -2.03 -15.52
CA ALA A 297 16.24 -3.40 -15.07
C ALA A 297 17.48 -4.30 -15.28
N GLU A 298 18.24 -4.10 -16.36
CA GLU A 298 19.51 -4.79 -16.61
C GLU A 298 20.59 -4.36 -15.62
N GLU A 299 20.71 -3.05 -15.37
CA GLU A 299 21.63 -2.49 -14.38
C GLU A 299 21.28 -2.95 -12.96
N ALA A 300 19.99 -3.08 -12.63
CA ALA A 300 19.53 -3.63 -11.36
C ALA A 300 19.97 -5.09 -11.17
N LEU A 301 19.79 -5.95 -12.18
CA LEU A 301 20.25 -7.35 -12.15
C LEU A 301 21.77 -7.45 -12.03
N ALA A 302 22.50 -6.63 -12.79
CA ALA A 302 23.96 -6.62 -12.75
C ALA A 302 24.49 -6.15 -11.39
N THR A 303 23.91 -5.08 -10.84
CA THR A 303 24.26 -4.56 -9.52
C THR A 303 23.96 -5.59 -8.44
N ALA A 304 22.74 -6.13 -8.41
CA ALA A 304 22.33 -7.15 -7.45
C ALA A 304 23.22 -8.40 -7.51
N GLY A 305 23.54 -8.88 -8.72
CA GLY A 305 24.40 -10.05 -8.91
C GLY A 305 25.84 -9.86 -8.44
N GLY A 306 26.31 -8.62 -8.37
CA GLY A 306 27.64 -8.25 -7.89
C GLY A 306 27.79 -8.23 -6.35
N ILE A 307 26.68 -8.22 -5.61
CA ILE A 307 26.68 -8.11 -4.15
C ILE A 307 27.38 -9.32 -3.52
N ALA A 308 28.36 -9.07 -2.65
CA ALA A 308 29.18 -10.13 -2.07
C ALA A 308 28.39 -11.05 -1.13
N GLU A 309 27.57 -10.48 -0.24
CA GLU A 309 26.76 -11.20 0.74
C GLU A 309 25.59 -11.93 0.05
N GLN A 310 25.48 -13.24 0.27
CA GLN A 310 24.63 -14.11 -0.54
C GLN A 310 23.14 -13.85 -0.33
N GLU A 311 22.72 -13.58 0.90
CA GLU A 311 21.32 -13.31 1.24
C GLU A 311 20.86 -12.00 0.59
N THR A 312 21.62 -10.92 0.80
CA THR A 312 21.39 -9.59 0.19
C THR A 312 21.43 -9.67 -1.34
N ARG A 313 22.34 -10.46 -1.92
CA ARG A 313 22.41 -10.70 -3.36
C ARG A 313 21.12 -11.34 -3.88
N ASN A 314 20.66 -12.41 -3.23
CA ASN A 314 19.45 -13.12 -3.62
C ASN A 314 18.20 -12.23 -3.48
N GLU A 315 18.13 -11.41 -2.43
CA GLU A 315 17.07 -10.44 -2.25
C GLU A 315 17.06 -9.38 -3.35
N GLY A 316 18.23 -8.80 -3.66
CA GLY A 316 18.38 -7.83 -4.73
C GLY A 316 18.02 -8.42 -6.09
N LEU A 317 18.41 -9.66 -6.36
CA LEU A 317 18.05 -10.38 -7.59
C LEU A 317 16.54 -10.61 -7.67
N ALA A 318 15.88 -10.93 -6.55
CA ALA A 318 14.43 -11.10 -6.51
C ALA A 318 13.69 -9.79 -6.80
N LEU A 319 14.19 -8.65 -6.30
CA LEU A 319 13.64 -7.32 -6.62
C LEU A 319 13.85 -6.97 -8.10
N ALA A 320 15.08 -7.14 -8.60
CA ALA A 320 15.44 -6.84 -9.98
C ALA A 320 14.69 -7.73 -10.99
N ALA A 321 14.49 -9.01 -10.70
CA ALA A 321 13.69 -9.92 -11.52
C ALA A 321 12.23 -9.43 -11.64
N ALA A 322 11.62 -9.01 -10.53
CA ALA A 322 10.24 -8.52 -10.53
C ALA A 322 10.05 -7.18 -11.27
N ALA A 323 11.12 -6.41 -11.48
CA ALA A 323 11.07 -5.17 -12.26
C ALA A 323 10.75 -5.41 -13.74
N TRP A 324 11.05 -6.61 -14.25
CA TRP A 324 10.79 -6.97 -15.64
C TRP A 324 9.32 -7.14 -16.00
N VAL A 325 8.39 -7.24 -15.04
CA VAL A 325 6.97 -7.52 -15.33
C VAL A 325 6.33 -6.51 -16.29
N GLY A 326 6.72 -5.22 -16.21
CA GLY A 326 6.22 -4.18 -17.11
C GLY A 326 6.87 -4.20 -18.51
N ILE A 327 7.91 -5.01 -18.71
CA ILE A 327 8.76 -5.04 -19.91
C ILE A 327 8.61 -6.39 -20.63
N ASP A 328 8.84 -7.49 -19.89
CA ASP A 328 8.79 -8.88 -20.34
C ASP A 328 8.56 -9.81 -19.13
N VAL A 329 7.35 -10.34 -19.01
CA VAL A 329 6.95 -11.25 -17.92
C VAL A 329 7.69 -12.58 -17.96
N ASP A 330 7.97 -13.11 -19.16
CA ASP A 330 8.67 -14.38 -19.29
C ASP A 330 10.13 -14.25 -18.88
N ARG A 331 10.77 -13.11 -19.21
CA ARG A 331 12.10 -12.77 -18.68
C ARG A 331 12.06 -12.63 -17.16
N ALA A 332 11.07 -11.95 -16.58
CA ALA A 332 10.92 -11.83 -15.13
C ALA A 332 10.89 -13.22 -14.44
N LEU A 333 10.11 -14.15 -14.98
CA LEU A 333 10.02 -15.52 -14.47
C LEU A 333 11.31 -16.33 -14.69
N ALA A 334 11.98 -16.12 -15.82
CA ALA A 334 13.27 -16.75 -16.09
C ALA A 334 14.34 -16.29 -15.09
N GLU A 335 14.42 -15.00 -14.77
CA GLU A 335 15.35 -14.48 -13.76
C GLU A 335 15.01 -14.99 -12.36
N ALA A 336 13.73 -14.99 -11.99
CA ALA A 336 13.29 -15.57 -10.71
C ALA A 336 13.69 -17.05 -10.58
N GLY A 337 13.62 -17.82 -11.68
CA GLY A 337 14.05 -19.22 -11.73
C GLY A 337 15.56 -19.44 -11.67
N ARG A 338 16.39 -18.41 -11.91
CA ARG A 338 17.85 -18.48 -11.77
C ARG A 338 18.34 -18.25 -10.34
N ILE A 339 17.48 -17.75 -9.45
CA ILE A 339 17.80 -17.55 -8.05
C ILE A 339 17.95 -18.92 -7.39
N ALA A 340 19.15 -19.23 -6.90
CA ALA A 340 19.48 -20.54 -6.37
C ALA A 340 18.74 -20.86 -5.05
N ASP A 341 18.47 -19.82 -4.25
CA ASP A 341 17.76 -19.98 -2.99
C ASP A 341 16.23 -20.04 -3.24
N PRO A 342 15.55 -21.14 -2.85
CA PRO A 342 14.12 -21.32 -3.11
C PRO A 342 13.22 -20.28 -2.42
N TYR A 343 13.62 -19.74 -1.27
CA TYR A 343 12.85 -18.70 -0.58
C TYR A 343 12.84 -17.42 -1.42
N PHE A 344 14.01 -16.98 -1.90
CA PHE A 344 14.10 -15.78 -2.72
C PHE A 344 13.51 -15.96 -4.13
N ALA A 345 13.58 -17.17 -4.71
CA ALA A 345 12.89 -17.49 -5.94
C ALA A 345 11.36 -17.37 -5.79
N ASP A 346 10.79 -17.90 -4.70
CA ASP A 346 9.37 -17.75 -4.38
C ASP A 346 9.00 -16.30 -4.06
N ALA A 347 9.85 -15.55 -3.36
CA ALA A 347 9.64 -14.13 -3.09
C ALA A 347 9.62 -13.30 -4.39
N ALA A 348 10.49 -13.62 -5.36
CA ALA A 348 10.47 -13.01 -6.68
C ALA A 348 9.15 -13.31 -7.42
N ARG A 349 8.70 -14.57 -7.41
CA ARG A 349 7.41 -14.98 -8.00
C ARG A 349 6.22 -14.29 -7.34
N ALA A 350 6.24 -14.14 -6.01
CA ALA A 350 5.20 -13.41 -5.28
C ALA A 350 5.11 -11.96 -5.75
N ARG A 351 6.25 -11.25 -5.81
CA ARG A 351 6.32 -9.86 -6.30
C ARG A 351 5.87 -9.74 -7.76
N ILE A 352 6.25 -10.71 -8.60
CA ILE A 352 5.80 -10.79 -10.00
C ILE A 352 4.27 -10.93 -10.06
N ALA A 353 3.70 -11.87 -9.30
CA ALA A 353 2.27 -12.11 -9.28
C ALA A 353 1.48 -10.88 -8.80
N VAL A 354 1.94 -10.20 -7.74
CA VAL A 354 1.33 -8.95 -7.24
C VAL A 354 1.27 -7.89 -8.34
N ARG A 355 2.39 -7.65 -9.04
CA ARG A 355 2.47 -6.65 -10.12
C ARG A 355 1.63 -7.02 -11.34
N LEU A 356 1.51 -8.31 -11.62
CA LEU A 356 0.78 -8.82 -12.77
C LEU A 356 -0.73 -8.89 -12.52
N ALA A 357 -1.18 -9.03 -11.26
CA ALA A 357 -2.58 -9.26 -10.90
C ALA A 357 -3.57 -8.26 -11.53
N PRO A 358 -3.33 -6.92 -11.55
CA PRO A 358 -4.25 -5.98 -12.18
C PRO A 358 -4.35 -6.12 -13.70
N LYS A 359 -3.29 -6.61 -14.36
CA LYS A 359 -3.19 -6.69 -15.84
C LYS A 359 -3.54 -8.07 -16.38
N SER A 360 -3.24 -9.13 -15.64
CA SER A 360 -3.46 -10.53 -16.05
C SER A 360 -3.68 -11.41 -14.81
N PRO A 361 -4.85 -11.31 -14.16
CA PRO A 361 -5.11 -11.99 -12.89
C PRO A 361 -5.06 -13.51 -13.01
N GLU A 362 -5.43 -14.09 -14.15
CA GLU A 362 -5.37 -15.53 -14.38
C GLU A 362 -3.92 -16.03 -14.38
N ARG A 363 -3.02 -15.31 -15.07
CA ARG A 363 -1.57 -15.63 -15.08
C ARG A 363 -0.91 -15.38 -13.72
N ALA A 364 -1.31 -14.31 -13.04
CA ALA A 364 -0.83 -14.03 -11.68
C ALA A 364 -1.29 -15.12 -10.68
N LEU A 365 -2.48 -15.68 -10.86
CA LEU A 365 -2.97 -16.81 -10.07
C LEU A 365 -2.15 -18.08 -10.33
N GLU A 366 -1.84 -18.40 -11.59
CA GLU A 366 -0.96 -19.54 -11.92
C GLU A 366 0.41 -19.43 -11.23
N ILE A 367 1.01 -18.23 -11.27
CA ILE A 367 2.29 -17.96 -10.60
C ILE A 367 2.14 -18.12 -9.09
N THR A 368 1.07 -17.58 -8.50
CA THR A 368 0.78 -17.66 -7.06
C THR A 368 0.62 -19.10 -6.58
N GLN A 369 -0.08 -19.94 -7.35
CA GLN A 369 -0.26 -21.36 -7.05
C GLN A 369 1.04 -22.16 -7.18
N GLY A 370 2.00 -21.68 -7.97
CA GLY A 370 3.34 -22.25 -8.10
C GLY A 370 4.31 -21.87 -6.97
N ILE A 371 3.90 -21.01 -6.02
CA ILE A 371 4.72 -20.63 -4.85
C ILE A 371 4.58 -21.73 -3.80
N GLU A 372 5.68 -22.37 -3.41
CA GLU A 372 5.65 -23.48 -2.44
C GLU A 372 5.35 -23.00 -1.02
N ARG A 373 5.87 -21.82 -0.65
CA ARG A 373 5.70 -21.24 0.68
C ARG A 373 4.37 -20.50 0.80
N VAL A 374 3.41 -21.12 1.48
CA VAL A 374 2.05 -20.56 1.73
C VAL A 374 2.08 -19.15 2.32
N VAL A 375 3.04 -18.83 3.19
CA VAL A 375 3.18 -17.47 3.75
C VAL A 375 3.40 -16.40 2.67
N LEU A 376 4.15 -16.73 1.61
CA LEU A 376 4.44 -15.83 0.49
C LEU A 376 3.27 -15.71 -0.50
N GLN A 377 2.23 -16.55 -0.38
CA GLN A 377 1.02 -16.44 -1.20
C GLN A 377 0.07 -15.34 -0.70
N SER A 378 0.16 -14.94 0.57
CA SER A 378 -0.83 -14.02 1.18
C SER A 378 -0.92 -12.67 0.46
N GLU A 379 0.21 -12.09 0.07
CA GLU A 379 0.25 -10.79 -0.61
C GLU A 379 -0.25 -10.89 -2.08
N PRO A 380 0.22 -11.84 -2.91
CA PRO A 380 -0.38 -12.10 -4.22
C PRO A 380 -1.88 -12.37 -4.18
N LEU A 381 -2.35 -13.18 -3.22
CA LEU A 381 -3.79 -13.43 -3.05
C LEU A 381 -4.56 -12.15 -2.74
N SER A 382 -4.01 -11.28 -1.89
CA SER A 382 -4.63 -9.98 -1.56
C SER A 382 -4.73 -9.07 -2.79
N ALA A 383 -3.75 -9.12 -3.70
CA ALA A 383 -3.78 -8.39 -4.97
C ALA A 383 -4.73 -9.02 -6.02
N LEU A 384 -4.83 -10.35 -6.03
CA LEU A 384 -5.67 -11.11 -6.96
C LEU A 384 -7.17 -10.97 -6.68
N VAL A 385 -7.56 -10.95 -5.40
CA VAL A 385 -8.98 -10.88 -5.01
C VAL A 385 -9.72 -9.71 -5.68
N PRO A 386 -9.28 -8.44 -5.56
CA PRO A 386 -9.99 -7.33 -6.20
C PRO A 386 -9.96 -7.41 -7.73
N ALA A 387 -8.88 -7.93 -8.32
CA ALA A 387 -8.75 -8.08 -9.78
C ALA A 387 -9.69 -9.15 -10.35
N LEU A 388 -10.02 -10.18 -9.57
CA LEU A 388 -10.95 -11.25 -9.95
C LEU A 388 -12.39 -10.99 -9.52
N ALA A 389 -12.62 -10.16 -8.51
CA ALA A 389 -13.93 -9.97 -7.89
C ALA A 389 -15.06 -9.63 -8.90
N ALA A 390 -14.78 -8.78 -9.88
CA ALA A 390 -15.76 -8.41 -10.91
C ALA A 390 -15.99 -9.50 -11.99
N LYS A 391 -15.04 -10.43 -12.18
CA LYS A 391 -15.11 -11.48 -13.21
C LYS A 391 -15.65 -12.79 -12.64
N ASP A 392 -15.12 -13.20 -11.49
CA ASP A 392 -15.46 -14.43 -10.79
C ASP A 392 -15.43 -14.17 -9.27
N PRO A 393 -16.54 -13.65 -8.70
CA PRO A 393 -16.61 -13.36 -7.28
C PRO A 393 -16.56 -14.62 -6.41
N ALA A 394 -16.94 -15.79 -6.95
CA ALA A 394 -16.87 -17.05 -6.22
C ALA A 394 -15.43 -17.51 -6.04
N GLN A 395 -14.63 -17.48 -7.12
CA GLN A 395 -13.20 -17.73 -7.06
C GLN A 395 -12.49 -16.69 -6.18
N ALA A 396 -12.81 -15.40 -6.34
CA ALA A 396 -12.23 -14.35 -5.51
C ALA A 396 -12.49 -14.58 -4.01
N ARG A 397 -13.71 -15.02 -3.64
CA ARG A 397 -14.04 -15.37 -2.24
C ARG A 397 -13.21 -16.53 -1.72
N GLU A 398 -12.97 -17.56 -2.54
CA GLU A 398 -12.15 -18.69 -2.13
C GLU A 398 -10.69 -18.30 -1.94
N LEU A 399 -10.14 -17.44 -2.81
CA LEU A 399 -8.81 -16.87 -2.64
C LEU A 399 -8.72 -16.00 -1.38
N ALA A 400 -9.75 -15.20 -1.08
CA ALA A 400 -9.79 -14.37 0.12
C ALA A 400 -9.67 -15.21 1.40
N ARG A 401 -10.29 -16.40 1.44
CA ARG A 401 -10.20 -17.30 2.61
C ARG A 401 -8.81 -17.84 2.88
N GLN A 402 -7.97 -17.91 1.84
CA GLN A 402 -6.59 -18.36 1.95
C GLN A 402 -5.66 -17.28 2.53
N ILE A 403 -6.09 -16.01 2.57
CA ILE A 403 -5.32 -14.92 3.18
C ILE A 403 -5.22 -15.12 4.70
N LEU A 404 -4.01 -15.22 5.23
CA LEU A 404 -3.77 -15.53 6.65
C LEU A 404 -4.13 -14.36 7.59
N ALA A 405 -3.80 -13.13 7.20
CA ALA A 405 -4.05 -11.94 8.02
C ALA A 405 -5.55 -11.59 8.03
N ARG A 406 -6.17 -11.59 9.22
CA ARG A 406 -7.62 -11.37 9.38
C ARG A 406 -8.10 -10.03 8.83
N ARG A 407 -7.31 -8.97 9.07
CA ARG A 407 -7.60 -7.63 8.54
C ARG A 407 -7.61 -7.64 7.01
N ALA A 408 -6.53 -8.11 6.38
CA ALA A 408 -6.42 -8.21 4.93
C ALA A 408 -7.52 -9.10 4.32
N ARG A 409 -7.87 -10.21 4.99
CA ARG A 409 -9.00 -11.06 4.59
C ARG A 409 -10.33 -10.31 4.64
N ALA A 410 -10.62 -9.56 5.69
CA ALA A 410 -11.85 -8.79 5.81
C ALA A 410 -11.92 -7.68 4.74
N GLU A 411 -10.80 -6.99 4.48
CA GLU A 411 -10.68 -5.98 3.42
C GLU A 411 -10.86 -6.61 2.02
N ALA A 412 -10.30 -7.79 1.78
CA ALA A 412 -10.48 -8.54 0.54
C ALA A 412 -11.95 -8.96 0.33
N LEU A 413 -12.63 -9.44 1.37
CA LEU A 413 -14.07 -9.73 1.33
C LEU A 413 -14.90 -8.48 1.07
N LEU A 414 -14.52 -7.34 1.67
CA LEU A 414 -15.17 -6.06 1.41
C LEU A 414 -15.04 -5.62 -0.05
N ALA A 415 -13.86 -5.81 -0.66
CA ALA A 415 -13.65 -5.53 -2.08
C ALA A 415 -14.53 -6.41 -2.98
N ILE A 416 -14.72 -7.68 -2.63
CA ILE A 416 -15.65 -8.57 -3.34
C ILE A 416 -17.09 -8.06 -3.21
N ALA A 417 -17.54 -7.74 -1.99
CA ALA A 417 -18.88 -7.22 -1.77
C ALA A 417 -19.15 -5.94 -2.56
N ALA A 418 -18.18 -5.02 -2.62
CA ALA A 418 -18.27 -3.78 -3.38
C ALA A 418 -18.41 -4.02 -4.90
N SER A 419 -17.85 -5.11 -5.42
CA SER A 419 -17.94 -5.48 -6.85
C SER A 419 -19.27 -6.16 -7.23
N LEU A 420 -19.99 -6.71 -6.26
CA LEU A 420 -21.26 -7.40 -6.49
C LEU A 420 -22.41 -6.37 -6.59
N PRO A 421 -23.41 -6.61 -7.47
CA PRO A 421 -24.58 -5.75 -7.59
C PRO A 421 -25.33 -5.69 -6.26
N GLY A 422 -25.80 -4.50 -5.89
CA GLY A 422 -26.70 -4.32 -4.76
C GLY A 422 -28.08 -4.85 -5.10
N GLY A 423 -28.75 -5.48 -4.13
CA GLY A 423 -30.11 -6.02 -4.29
C GLY A 423 -30.38 -7.31 -3.52
N THR A 424 -31.61 -7.42 -3.00
CA THR A 424 -32.13 -8.66 -2.41
C THR A 424 -32.33 -9.72 -3.51
N PRO A 425 -32.00 -11.01 -3.26
CA PRO A 425 -32.09 -12.07 -4.25
C PRO A 425 -33.55 -12.53 -4.54
N GLU A 426 -34.51 -11.61 -4.67
CA GLU A 426 -35.93 -11.94 -4.82
C GLU A 426 -36.66 -11.20 -5.96
N GLU A 427 -35.93 -10.63 -6.93
CA GLU A 427 -36.52 -10.17 -8.19
C GLU A 427 -35.66 -10.60 -9.38
N ALA A 428 -35.71 -11.89 -9.72
CA ALA A 428 -35.43 -12.38 -11.07
C ALA A 428 -36.70 -13.07 -11.58
N PRO A 429 -37.18 -12.75 -12.79
CA PRO A 429 -38.46 -13.25 -13.33
C PRO A 429 -38.49 -14.76 -13.56
#